data_AF-A0A7I9ZNJ9-F1
#
_entry.id   AF-A0A7I9ZNJ9-F1
#
_cell.length_a   1.000
_cell.length_b   1.000
_cell.length_c   1.000
_cell.angle_alpha   90.00
_cell.angle_beta   90.00
_cell.angle_gamma   90.00
#
_symmetry.space_group_name_H-M   'P 1'
#
loop_
_entity.id
_entity.type
_entity.pdbx_description
1 polymer ?
#
loop_
_entity_poly.entity_id
_entity_poly.type
_entity_poly.pdbx_seq_one_letter_code
_entity_poly.pdbx_strand_id
1 'polypeptide(L)'
;MLDAVVASDDYDAAIEAIADLLDTSDTAAEAVLRLSFDRLTKVSRRRIAAELDDLNSQELSFASAEQSARSARRLMLRPFAAEVDRDIFAARTDDVRAAGDGTAAPPGELGEEIREAVERVAAEEAVWLVAEVGSSKVGMVFGELSDGEVDVRIWIHPDHRKQGYGTAALRTSRSEMAAYFPAVPLVVRAPAAGS
;
A
#
# COMPACT_ATOMS: atom_id res chain seq x y z
N MET A 1 -8.06 -10.63 -23.03
CA MET A 1 -7.57 -9.37 -23.65
C MET A 1 -6.05 -9.30 -23.59
N LEU A 2 -5.41 -9.28 -22.41
CA LEU A 2 -3.93 -9.28 -22.33
C LEU A 2 -3.29 -10.49 -23.01
N ASP A 3 -3.88 -11.68 -22.86
CA ASP A 3 -3.40 -12.89 -23.55
C ASP A 3 -3.53 -12.79 -25.08
N ALA A 4 -4.57 -12.11 -25.58
CA ALA A 4 -4.75 -11.87 -27.00
C ALA A 4 -3.66 -10.92 -27.54
N VAL A 5 -3.31 -9.88 -26.79
CA VAL A 5 -2.22 -8.96 -27.13
C VAL A 5 -0.84 -9.64 -27.07
N VAL A 6 -0.61 -10.48 -26.07
CA VAL A 6 0.67 -11.19 -25.90
C VAL A 6 0.87 -12.27 -26.96
N ALA A 7 -0.22 -12.83 -27.50
CA ALA A 7 -0.19 -13.82 -28.58
C ALA A 7 -0.09 -13.21 -29.99
N SER A 8 -0.27 -11.90 -30.14
CA SER A 8 -0.17 -11.22 -31.44
C SER A 8 1.28 -10.89 -31.80
N ASP A 9 1.66 -11.16 -33.05
CA ASP A 9 3.02 -10.97 -33.56
C ASP A 9 3.41 -9.48 -33.69
N ASP A 10 2.42 -8.61 -33.95
CA ASP A 10 2.62 -7.19 -34.10
C ASP A 10 1.39 -6.37 -33.65
N TYR A 11 1.53 -5.04 -33.76
CA TYR A 11 0.57 -4.08 -33.25
C TYR A 11 -0.78 -4.13 -33.99
N ASP A 12 -0.76 -4.36 -35.30
CA ASP A 12 -1.97 -4.43 -36.11
C ASP A 12 -2.71 -5.75 -35.84
N ALA A 13 -1.98 -6.86 -35.71
CA ALA A 13 -2.52 -8.15 -35.28
C ALA A 13 -3.10 -8.10 -33.85
N ALA A 14 -2.58 -7.25 -32.97
CA ALA A 14 -3.14 -7.02 -31.63
C ALA A 14 -4.44 -6.22 -31.68
N ILE A 15 -4.55 -5.23 -32.58
CA ILE A 15 -5.79 -4.47 -32.78
C ILE A 15 -6.90 -5.37 -33.32
N GLU A 16 -6.61 -6.17 -34.35
CA GLU A 16 -7.56 -7.12 -34.94
C GLU A 16 -8.04 -8.14 -33.89
N ALA A 17 -7.11 -8.73 -33.13
CA ALA A 17 -7.48 -9.68 -32.07
C ALA A 17 -8.33 -9.07 -30.95
N ILE A 18 -8.13 -7.78 -30.64
CA ILE A 18 -8.97 -7.06 -29.66
C ILE A 18 -10.32 -6.69 -30.27
N ALA A 19 -10.35 -6.26 -31.52
CA ALA A 19 -11.57 -5.94 -32.25
C ALA A 19 -12.50 -7.16 -32.31
N ASP A 20 -11.95 -8.31 -32.67
CA ASP A 20 -12.66 -9.59 -32.71
C ASP A 20 -13.12 -10.04 -31.31
N LEU A 21 -12.24 -9.90 -30.29
CA LEU A 21 -12.56 -10.31 -28.93
C LEU A 21 -13.68 -9.46 -28.30
N LEU A 22 -13.73 -8.17 -28.64
CA LEU A 22 -14.68 -7.21 -28.07
C LEU A 22 -15.90 -6.94 -28.95
N ASP A 23 -15.97 -7.56 -30.13
CA ASP A 23 -16.97 -7.26 -31.16
C ASP A 23 -17.11 -5.75 -31.40
N THR A 24 -15.97 -5.10 -31.67
CA THR A 24 -15.88 -3.66 -31.83
C THR A 24 -15.06 -3.27 -33.06
N SER A 25 -15.14 -2.02 -33.48
CA SER A 25 -14.33 -1.52 -34.60
C SER A 25 -12.85 -1.42 -34.23
N ASP A 26 -11.96 -1.61 -35.20
CA ASP A 26 -10.51 -1.47 -35.04
C ASP A 26 -10.10 -0.14 -34.37
N THR A 27 -10.78 0.97 -34.70
CA THR A 27 -10.52 2.28 -34.07
C THR A 27 -10.83 2.30 -32.57
N ALA A 28 -11.88 1.59 -32.15
CA ALA A 28 -12.24 1.45 -30.74
C ALA A 28 -11.31 0.45 -30.03
N ALA A 29 -10.91 -0.63 -30.70
CA ALA A 29 -9.91 -1.57 -30.22
C ALA A 29 -8.53 -0.91 -30.03
N GLU A 30 -8.12 -0.07 -30.98
CA GLU A 30 -6.89 0.74 -30.90
C GLU A 30 -6.96 1.71 -29.71
N ALA A 31 -8.10 2.36 -29.47
CA ALA A 31 -8.27 3.23 -28.31
C ALA A 31 -8.15 2.47 -26.98
N VAL A 32 -8.71 1.26 -26.89
CA VAL A 32 -8.61 0.38 -25.71
C VAL A 32 -7.17 -0.12 -25.51
N LEU A 33 -6.48 -0.47 -26.59
CA LEU A 33 -5.05 -0.82 -26.57
C LEU A 33 -4.21 0.36 -26.05
N ARG A 34 -4.44 1.57 -26.57
CA ARG A 34 -3.74 2.79 -26.12
C ARG A 34 -4.04 3.15 -24.67
N LEU A 35 -5.29 3.03 -24.21
CA LEU A 35 -5.67 3.23 -22.80
C LEU A 35 -4.97 2.24 -21.86
N SER A 36 -4.83 0.98 -22.29
CA SER A 36 -4.15 -0.07 -21.53
C SER A 36 -2.62 0.12 -21.50
N PHE A 37 -2.03 0.62 -22.58
CA PHE A 37 -0.58 0.84 -22.69
C PHE A 37 -0.08 2.19 -22.15
N ASP A 38 -0.94 3.22 -22.04
CA ASP A 38 -0.54 4.53 -21.51
C ASP A 38 -0.05 4.45 -20.05
N ARG A 39 -0.45 3.39 -19.32
CA ARG A 39 -0.01 3.09 -17.96
C ARG A 39 1.20 2.15 -17.86
N LEU A 40 1.61 1.51 -18.96
CA LEU A 40 2.63 0.44 -18.97
C LEU A 40 3.94 0.81 -19.66
N THR A 41 4.04 1.96 -20.33
CA THR A 41 5.32 2.36 -20.93
C THR A 41 6.34 2.81 -19.87
N LYS A 42 7.63 2.54 -20.13
CA LYS A 42 8.73 3.05 -19.28
C LYS A 42 8.73 4.58 -19.19
N VAL A 43 8.18 5.27 -20.19
CA VAL A 43 8.06 6.73 -20.23
C VAL A 43 6.97 7.20 -19.27
N SER A 44 5.79 6.59 -19.30
CA SER A 44 4.70 6.90 -18.36
C SER A 44 5.06 6.53 -16.92
N ARG A 45 5.75 5.39 -16.69
CA ARG A 45 6.28 5.06 -15.36
C ARG A 45 7.30 6.09 -14.87
N ARG A 46 8.19 6.58 -15.75
CA ARG A 46 9.16 7.62 -15.40
C ARG A 46 8.51 8.99 -15.19
N ARG A 47 7.48 9.32 -15.96
CA ARG A 47 6.72 10.56 -15.84
C ARG A 47 5.88 10.58 -14.56
N ILE A 48 5.18 9.49 -14.25
CA ILE A 48 4.45 9.32 -12.99
C ILE A 48 5.44 9.34 -11.82
N ALA A 49 6.59 8.66 -11.92
CA ALA A 49 7.63 8.72 -10.89
C ALA A 49 8.18 10.15 -10.72
N ALA A 50 8.40 10.89 -11.80
CA ALA A 50 8.91 12.26 -11.77
C ALA A 50 7.87 13.28 -11.27
N GLU A 51 6.60 13.16 -11.66
CA GLU A 51 5.51 13.99 -11.14
C GLU A 51 5.25 13.68 -9.65
N LEU A 52 5.38 12.42 -9.23
CA LEU A 52 5.34 12.03 -7.81
C LEU A 52 6.55 12.56 -7.02
N ASP A 53 7.74 12.61 -7.61
CA ASP A 53 8.96 13.13 -6.97
C ASP A 53 8.96 14.67 -6.88
N ASP A 54 8.41 15.35 -7.88
CA ASP A 54 8.23 16.81 -7.92
C ASP A 54 7.18 17.28 -6.91
N LEU A 55 6.02 16.62 -6.84
CA LEU A 55 5.00 16.88 -5.81
C LEU A 55 5.54 16.67 -4.39
N ASN A 56 6.43 15.69 -4.21
CA ASN A 56 7.09 15.42 -2.93
C ASN A 56 8.20 16.45 -2.60
N SER A 57 8.68 17.19 -3.59
CA SER A 57 9.73 18.21 -3.43
C SER A 57 9.18 19.62 -3.21
N GLN A 58 8.00 19.94 -3.74
CA GLN A 58 7.40 21.29 -3.65
C GLN A 58 6.68 21.58 -2.31
N GLU A 59 6.39 20.56 -1.49
CA GLU A 59 5.68 20.69 -0.21
C GLU A 59 6.59 20.93 1.02
N LEU A 60 7.89 21.22 0.84
CA LEU A 60 8.84 21.22 1.97
C LEU A 60 9.74 22.47 1.99
N SER A 61 9.28 23.49 2.71
CA SER A 61 10.16 24.48 3.34
C SER A 61 9.94 24.47 4.85
N PHE A 62 11.04 24.37 5.59
CA PHE A 62 11.38 24.98 6.90
C PHE A 62 12.20 24.03 7.80
N ALA A 63 13.32 24.55 8.30
CA ALA A 63 14.55 23.86 8.67
C ALA A 63 14.50 22.86 9.86
N SER A 64 13.34 22.61 10.49
CA SER A 64 13.17 21.52 11.48
C SER A 64 12.74 20.19 10.82
N ALA A 65 12.15 20.26 9.62
CA ALA A 65 11.77 19.10 8.83
C ALA A 65 12.99 18.27 8.38
N GLU A 66 14.18 18.86 8.24
CA GLU A 66 15.33 18.14 7.68
C GLU A 66 15.84 16.98 8.55
N GLN A 67 15.87 17.11 9.87
CA GLN A 67 16.35 16.04 10.75
C GLN A 67 15.33 14.91 10.89
N SER A 68 14.05 15.26 11.05
CA SER A 68 12.93 14.33 11.01
C SER A 68 12.83 13.62 9.65
N ALA A 69 13.03 14.33 8.54
CA ALA A 69 13.08 13.76 7.20
C ALA A 69 14.26 12.79 7.02
N ARG A 70 15.44 13.07 7.60
CA ARG A 70 16.58 12.14 7.55
C ARG A 70 16.30 10.83 8.29
N SER A 71 15.65 10.87 9.45
CA SER A 71 15.24 9.66 10.18
C SER A 71 14.14 8.91 9.43
N ALA A 72 13.12 9.64 8.96
CA ALA A 72 12.00 9.09 8.19
C ALA A 72 12.43 8.52 6.83
N ARG A 73 13.56 8.96 6.26
CA ARG A 73 14.14 8.38 5.03
C ARG A 73 14.75 6.99 5.24
N ARG A 74 14.97 6.57 6.49
CA ARG A 74 15.47 5.23 6.84
C ARG A 74 14.38 4.28 7.33
N LEU A 75 13.12 4.71 7.30
CA LEU A 75 12.02 3.86 7.71
C LEU A 75 11.86 2.71 6.72
N MET A 76 11.93 1.50 7.26
CA MET A 76 11.70 0.25 6.55
C MET A 76 10.39 -0.37 7.01
N LEU A 77 9.73 -1.09 6.12
CA LEU A 77 8.61 -1.96 6.47
C LEU A 77 9.08 -3.39 6.30
N ARG A 78 8.77 -4.24 7.26
CA ARG A 78 8.98 -5.68 7.16
C ARG A 78 7.73 -6.44 7.58
N PRO A 79 7.54 -7.70 7.12
CA PRO A 79 6.45 -8.53 7.59
C PRO A 79 6.45 -8.67 9.12
N PHE A 80 5.24 -8.62 9.69
CA PHE A 80 5.00 -8.95 11.09
C PHE A 80 5.31 -10.42 11.36
N ALA A 81 5.96 -10.69 12.48
CA ALA A 81 6.26 -12.04 12.95
C ALA A 81 5.77 -12.22 14.39
N ALA A 82 4.77 -13.10 14.57
CA ALA A 82 4.02 -13.29 15.81
C ALA A 82 4.90 -13.44 17.06
N GLU A 83 6.00 -14.18 16.94
CA GLU A 83 6.85 -14.51 18.10
C GLU A 83 7.76 -13.38 18.54
N VAL A 84 8.05 -12.45 17.64
CA VAL A 84 8.97 -11.34 17.91
C VAL A 84 8.26 -10.01 18.05
N ASP A 85 7.07 -9.84 17.45
CA ASP A 85 6.35 -8.56 17.32
C ASP A 85 5.09 -8.45 18.18
N ARG A 86 4.86 -9.40 19.09
CA ARG A 86 3.78 -9.33 20.06
C ARG A 86 3.81 -8.04 20.88
N ASP A 87 5.00 -7.52 21.19
CA ASP A 87 5.21 -6.29 21.96
C ASP A 87 4.65 -5.04 21.25
N ILE A 88 4.97 -4.86 19.97
CA ILE A 88 4.53 -3.68 19.22
C ILE A 88 3.03 -3.74 18.91
N PHE A 89 2.48 -4.94 18.71
CA PHE A 89 1.04 -5.10 18.54
C PHE A 89 0.28 -4.85 19.84
N ALA A 90 0.79 -5.32 20.99
CA ALA A 90 0.22 -5.00 22.31
C ALA A 90 0.18 -3.49 22.54
N ALA A 91 1.29 -2.78 22.30
CA ALA A 91 1.37 -1.33 22.45
C ALA A 91 0.36 -0.60 21.53
N ARG A 92 0.17 -1.08 20.31
CA ARG A 92 -0.85 -0.57 19.39
C ARG A 92 -2.26 -0.79 19.94
N THR A 93 -2.55 -1.99 20.44
CA THR A 93 -3.86 -2.34 20.97
C THR A 93 -4.21 -1.54 22.21
N ASP A 94 -3.25 -1.28 23.10
CA ASP A 94 -3.43 -0.46 24.29
C ASP A 94 -3.73 1.02 23.95
N ASP A 95 -3.08 1.55 22.92
CA ASP A 95 -3.26 2.93 22.46
C ASP A 95 -4.56 3.12 21.65
N VAL A 96 -4.83 2.22 20.69
CA VAL A 96 -5.97 2.36 19.78
C VAL A 96 -7.28 1.82 20.38
N ARG A 97 -7.19 0.83 21.27
CA ARG A 97 -8.34 0.17 21.93
C ARG A 97 -9.39 -0.37 20.95
N ALA A 98 -8.92 -0.85 19.80
CA ALA A 98 -9.74 -1.53 18.80
C ALA A 98 -9.02 -2.78 18.28
N ALA A 99 -9.74 -3.69 17.66
CA ALA A 99 -9.19 -4.88 17.01
C ALA A 99 -8.16 -4.52 15.92
N GLY A 100 -7.30 -5.49 15.61
CA GLY A 100 -6.29 -5.37 14.57
C GLY A 100 -6.88 -5.40 13.16
N ASP A 101 -8.00 -6.11 12.98
CA ASP A 101 -8.66 -6.43 11.71
C ASP A 101 -9.33 -5.26 10.95
N GLY A 102 -9.50 -4.11 11.61
CA GLY A 102 -10.12 -2.93 10.99
C GLY A 102 -11.62 -2.77 11.22
N THR A 103 -12.27 -3.69 11.93
CA THR A 103 -13.72 -3.63 12.22
C THR A 103 -14.12 -2.55 13.25
N ALA A 104 -13.13 -1.87 13.84
CA ALA A 104 -13.30 -0.95 14.98
C ALA A 104 -13.98 -1.57 16.21
N ALA A 105 -14.14 -2.90 16.25
CA ALA A 105 -14.58 -3.63 17.41
C ALA A 105 -13.57 -3.48 18.56
N PRO A 106 -13.99 -3.65 19.83
CA PRO A 106 -13.04 -3.79 20.94
C PRO A 106 -12.05 -4.93 20.68
N PRO A 107 -10.80 -4.82 21.13
CA PRO A 107 -9.81 -5.86 20.92
C PRO A 107 -10.16 -7.12 21.69
N GLY A 108 -9.93 -8.28 21.07
CA GLY A 108 -9.97 -9.59 21.71
C GLY A 108 -8.74 -9.87 22.59
N GLU A 109 -8.56 -11.14 22.96
CA GLU A 109 -7.30 -11.55 23.60
C GLU A 109 -6.15 -11.42 22.59
N LEU A 110 -5.00 -10.91 23.06
CA LEU A 110 -3.87 -10.56 22.19
C LEU A 110 -3.35 -11.75 21.37
N GLY A 111 -3.28 -12.95 21.96
CA GLY A 111 -2.87 -14.16 21.24
C GLY A 111 -3.90 -14.62 20.20
N GLU A 112 -5.19 -14.52 20.51
CA GLU A 112 -6.26 -14.81 19.55
C GLU A 112 -6.23 -13.84 18.37
N GLU A 113 -6.12 -12.54 18.61
CA GLU A 113 -5.99 -11.51 17.57
C GLU A 113 -4.77 -11.75 16.67
N ILE A 114 -3.62 -12.10 17.25
CA ILE A 114 -2.41 -12.43 16.48
C ILE A 114 -2.63 -13.69 15.63
N ARG A 115 -3.25 -14.73 16.20
CA ARG A 115 -3.51 -15.98 15.46
C ARG A 115 -4.43 -15.71 14.27
N GLU A 116 -5.52 -14.98 14.48
CA GLU A 116 -6.46 -14.62 13.41
C GLU A 116 -5.83 -13.73 12.36
N ALA A 117 -4.96 -12.79 12.75
CA ALA A 117 -4.20 -11.99 11.82
C ALA A 117 -3.26 -12.85 10.95
N VAL A 118 -2.54 -13.79 11.56
CA VAL A 118 -1.64 -14.71 10.82
C VAL A 118 -2.44 -15.58 9.84
N GLU A 119 -3.62 -16.05 10.23
CA GLU A 119 -4.51 -16.82 9.35
C GLU A 119 -4.96 -16.00 8.14
N ARG A 120 -5.37 -14.74 8.35
CA ARG A 120 -5.78 -13.85 7.25
C ARG A 120 -4.61 -13.44 6.35
N VAL A 121 -3.43 -13.26 6.91
CA VAL A 121 -2.21 -13.04 6.11
C VAL A 121 -1.89 -14.26 5.25
N ALA A 122 -2.01 -15.47 5.80
CA ALA A 122 -1.79 -16.70 5.05
C ALA A 122 -2.87 -16.96 3.98
N ALA A 123 -4.09 -16.45 4.19
CA ALA A 123 -5.19 -16.49 3.24
C ALA A 123 -5.12 -15.38 2.17
N GLU A 124 -4.08 -14.53 2.19
CA GLU A 124 -3.95 -13.37 1.28
C GLU A 124 -5.12 -12.37 1.42
N GLU A 125 -5.72 -12.29 2.60
CA GLU A 125 -6.80 -11.36 2.94
C GLU A 125 -6.29 -10.16 3.75
N ALA A 126 -5.08 -10.25 4.31
CA ALA A 126 -4.47 -9.22 5.12
C ALA A 126 -2.96 -9.13 4.92
N VAL A 127 -2.37 -7.98 5.23
CA VAL A 127 -0.92 -7.78 5.33
C VAL A 127 -0.62 -6.93 6.54
N TRP A 128 0.19 -7.45 7.45
CA TRP A 128 0.63 -6.73 8.64
C TRP A 128 2.15 -6.51 8.55
N LEU A 129 2.56 -5.24 8.62
CA LEU A 129 3.95 -4.84 8.53
C LEU A 129 4.38 -4.07 9.79
N VAL A 130 5.60 -4.30 10.24
CA VAL A 130 6.25 -3.52 11.29
C VAL A 130 7.09 -2.43 10.64
N ALA A 131 6.90 -1.19 11.08
CA ALA A 131 7.72 -0.07 10.68
C ALA A 131 8.94 0.05 11.60
N GLU A 132 10.13 0.06 11.01
CA GLU A 132 11.41 0.09 11.74
C GLU A 132 12.33 1.21 11.28
N VAL A 133 13.08 1.77 12.23
CA VAL A 133 14.19 2.69 11.98
C VAL A 133 15.41 2.17 12.71
N GLY A 134 16.39 1.66 11.95
CA GLY A 134 17.48 0.88 12.55
C GLY A 134 16.93 -0.41 13.16
N SER A 135 17.18 -0.64 14.45
CA SER A 135 16.65 -1.78 15.21
C SER A 135 15.40 -1.46 16.04
N SER A 136 14.86 -0.24 15.92
CA SER A 136 13.72 0.21 16.72
C SER A 136 12.42 0.05 15.93
N LYS A 137 11.43 -0.63 16.54
CA LYS A 137 10.06 -0.71 16.04
C LYS A 137 9.35 0.61 16.36
N VAL A 138 8.99 1.36 15.33
CA VAL A 138 8.40 2.71 15.47
C VAL A 138 6.91 2.74 15.19
N GLY A 139 6.34 1.67 14.64
CA GLY A 139 4.92 1.58 14.31
C GLY A 139 4.54 0.32 13.57
N MET A 140 3.30 0.29 13.09
CA MET A 140 2.74 -0.81 12.31
C MET A 140 1.91 -0.26 11.14
N VAL A 141 1.88 -1.03 10.06
CA VAL A 141 1.00 -0.81 8.91
C VAL A 141 0.14 -2.05 8.72
N PHE A 142 -1.16 -1.83 8.56
CA PHE A 142 -2.16 -2.87 8.35
C PHE A 142 -2.79 -2.63 6.98
N GLY A 143 -2.82 -3.65 6.15
CA GLY A 143 -3.61 -3.73 4.93
C GLY A 143 -4.65 -4.81 5.09
N GLU A 144 -5.92 -4.50 4.89
CA GLU A 144 -7.03 -5.45 5.02
C GLU A 144 -7.85 -5.43 3.74
N LEU A 145 -7.97 -6.59 3.09
CA LEU A 145 -8.75 -6.74 1.86
C LEU A 145 -10.23 -6.88 2.21
N SER A 146 -11.04 -5.91 1.79
CA SER A 146 -12.49 -5.94 1.92
C SER A 146 -13.13 -5.36 0.67
N ASP A 147 -14.17 -5.99 0.16
CA ASP A 147 -14.98 -5.49 -0.96
C ASP A 147 -14.17 -5.15 -2.23
N GLY A 148 -13.05 -5.84 -2.45
CA GLY A 148 -12.17 -5.62 -3.59
C GLY A 148 -11.26 -4.41 -3.47
N GLU A 149 -11.11 -3.84 -2.26
CA GLU A 149 -10.16 -2.77 -1.94
C GLU A 149 -9.33 -3.15 -0.72
N VAL A 150 -8.11 -2.60 -0.62
CA VAL A 150 -7.28 -2.76 0.59
C VAL A 150 -7.40 -1.51 1.43
N ASP A 151 -7.96 -1.64 2.63
CA ASP A 151 -7.95 -0.59 3.65
C ASP A 151 -6.57 -0.56 4.33
N VAL A 152 -5.85 0.54 4.13
CA VAL A 152 -4.51 0.75 4.67
C VAL A 152 -4.59 1.66 5.89
N ARG A 153 -4.24 1.09 7.05
CA ARG A 153 -4.16 1.80 8.34
C ARG A 153 -2.72 1.86 8.82
N ILE A 154 -2.32 3.02 9.31
CA ILE A 154 -0.96 3.27 9.80
C ILE A 154 -1.05 3.71 11.25
N TRP A 155 -0.31 3.03 12.11
CA TRP A 155 -0.15 3.41 13.50
C TRP A 155 1.33 3.67 13.80
N ILE A 156 1.61 4.81 14.43
CA ILE A 156 2.94 5.15 14.93
C ILE A 156 2.88 5.15 16.45
N HIS A 157 3.83 4.43 17.06
CA HIS A 157 3.97 4.33 18.51
C HIS A 157 3.99 5.75 19.11
N PRO A 158 3.27 6.02 20.23
CA PRO A 158 3.16 7.35 20.82
C PRO A 158 4.50 8.09 20.97
N ASP A 159 5.53 7.39 21.46
CA ASP A 159 6.88 7.93 21.67
C ASP A 159 7.64 8.30 20.37
N HIS A 160 7.16 7.81 19.23
CA HIS A 160 7.74 8.02 17.91
C HIS A 160 6.92 8.98 17.02
N ARG A 161 5.83 9.56 17.55
CA ARG A 161 5.00 10.53 16.82
C ARG A 161 5.72 11.86 16.60
N LYS A 162 5.23 12.62 15.62
CA LYS A 162 5.76 13.96 15.23
C LYS A 162 7.20 13.95 14.71
N GLN A 163 7.72 12.78 14.33
CA GLN A 163 9.06 12.61 13.75
C GLN A 163 9.02 12.32 12.23
N GLY A 164 7.84 12.45 11.59
CA GLY A 164 7.66 12.19 10.17
C GLY A 164 7.47 10.72 9.79
N TYR A 165 7.47 9.79 10.76
CA TYR A 165 7.31 8.36 10.48
C TYR A 165 5.95 7.98 9.90
N GLY A 166 4.87 8.70 10.22
CA GLY A 166 3.56 8.44 9.60
C GLY A 166 3.60 8.65 8.08
N THR A 167 4.16 9.79 7.63
CA THR A 167 4.33 10.10 6.21
C THR A 167 5.29 9.13 5.52
N ALA A 168 6.39 8.76 6.19
CA ALA A 168 7.32 7.78 5.64
C ALA A 168 6.71 6.38 5.53
N ALA A 169 5.99 5.91 6.55
CA ALA A 169 5.28 4.65 6.52
C ALA A 169 4.24 4.64 5.40
N LEU A 170 3.51 5.74 5.19
CA LEU A 170 2.55 5.89 4.09
C LEU A 170 3.22 5.80 2.72
N ARG A 171 4.36 6.47 2.55
CA ARG A 171 5.10 6.43 1.29
C ARG A 171 5.61 5.03 0.99
N THR A 172 6.19 4.36 1.98
CA THR A 172 6.75 3.01 1.83
C THR A 172 5.65 1.97 1.66
N SER A 173 4.53 2.09 2.37
CA SER A 173 3.45 1.10 2.35
C SER A 173 2.79 0.96 0.98
N ARG A 174 2.73 2.02 0.17
CA ARG A 174 2.15 1.95 -1.18
C ARG A 174 2.83 0.91 -2.06
N SER A 175 4.17 0.83 -2.00
CA SER A 175 4.94 -0.14 -2.78
C SER A 175 4.78 -1.56 -2.24
N GLU A 176 4.81 -1.72 -0.92
CA GLU A 176 4.62 -3.03 -0.28
C GLU A 176 3.21 -3.58 -0.57
N MET A 177 2.17 -2.78 -0.33
CA MET A 177 0.78 -3.20 -0.53
C MET A 177 0.51 -3.57 -2.00
N ALA A 178 1.10 -2.86 -2.97
CA ALA A 178 0.98 -3.22 -4.38
C ALA A 178 1.67 -4.55 -4.74
N ALA A 179 2.68 -4.98 -3.97
CA ALA A 179 3.34 -6.26 -4.16
C ALA A 179 2.50 -7.42 -3.60
N TYR A 180 1.84 -7.22 -2.45
CA TYR A 180 0.96 -8.22 -1.86
C TYR A 180 -0.41 -8.30 -2.54
N PHE A 181 -0.96 -7.17 -2.99
CA PHE A 181 -2.28 -7.07 -3.61
C PHE A 181 -2.19 -6.45 -5.01
N PRO A 182 -1.66 -7.20 -6.00
CA PRO A 182 -1.48 -6.67 -7.34
C PRO A 182 -2.84 -6.33 -7.97
N ALA A 183 -2.91 -5.13 -8.56
CA ALA A 183 -4.11 -4.59 -9.23
C ALA A 183 -5.33 -4.33 -8.32
N VAL A 184 -5.18 -4.36 -6.99
CA VAL A 184 -6.24 -4.00 -6.05
C VAL A 184 -6.13 -2.51 -5.67
N PRO A 185 -7.24 -1.74 -5.70
CA PRO A 185 -7.26 -0.37 -5.19
C PRO A 185 -6.82 -0.30 -3.72
N LEU A 186 -5.97 0.69 -3.39
CA LEU A 186 -5.54 0.96 -2.02
C LEU A 186 -6.30 2.19 -1.49
N VAL A 187 -7.00 2.03 -0.37
CA VAL A 187 -7.71 3.10 0.32
C VAL A 187 -7.02 3.38 1.65
N VAL A 188 -6.43 4.58 1.76
CA VAL A 188 -5.82 5.02 3.01
C VAL A 188 -6.84 5.84 3.77
N ARG A 189 -7.32 5.33 4.90
CA ARG A 189 -8.21 6.08 5.79
C ARG A 189 -7.40 6.72 6.89
N ALA A 190 -7.46 8.04 6.99
CA ALA A 190 -7.04 8.72 8.21
C ALA A 190 -8.08 8.39 9.30
N PRO A 191 -7.68 8.08 10.55
CA PRO A 191 -8.63 8.05 11.64
C PRO A 191 -9.34 9.41 11.68
N ALA A 192 -10.67 9.40 11.69
CA ALA A 192 -11.43 10.62 11.89
C ALA A 192 -10.88 11.29 13.15
N ALA A 193 -10.42 12.53 13.06
CA ALA A 193 -10.10 13.31 14.24
C ALA A 193 -11.33 13.26 15.14
N GLY A 194 -11.17 12.65 16.32
CA GLY A 194 -12.29 12.27 17.17
C GLY A 194 -13.29 13.41 17.37
N SER A 195 -14.57 13.05 17.29
CA SER A 195 -15.67 13.82 17.87
C SER A 195 -15.65 13.70 19.39
#